data_AF-A0A0E9LRU9-F1
#
_entry.id   AF-A0A0E9LRU9-F1
#
_cell.length_a   1.000
_cell.length_b   1.000
_cell.length_c   1.000
_cell.angle_alpha   90.00
_cell.angle_beta   90.00
_cell.angle_gamma   90.00
#
_symmetry.space_group_name_H-M   'P 1'
#
loop_
_entity.id
_entity.type
_entity.pdbx_description
1 polymer ?
#
loop_
_entity_poly.entity_id
_entity_poly.type
_entity_poly.pdbx_seq_one_letter_code
_entity_poly.pdbx_strand_id
1 'polypeptide(L)'
;MHAVIFPEGEAQKQAVMKTFHGFTKERFSDDQIMDYFMKIKGLQNLSISSKTDFWVKKYLLSPTKIKLNYFEQVKFYELFMNFPPKVEAGASDIGIKTRTPNNGQENPFHKSQPKSFLRQELA
;
A
#
# COMPACT_ATOMS: atom_id res chain seq x y z
N MET A 1 17.74 -4.96 12.17
CA MET A 1 16.60 -4.08 11.81
C MET A 1 15.92 -4.52 10.51
N HIS A 2 16.67 -4.81 9.45
CA HIS A 2 16.10 -5.24 8.17
C HIS A 2 15.21 -6.50 8.29
N ALA A 3 15.64 -7.52 9.03
CA ALA A 3 14.83 -8.73 9.29
C ALA A 3 13.58 -8.50 10.18
N VAL A 4 13.51 -7.38 10.90
CA VAL A 4 12.36 -7.04 11.75
C VAL A 4 11.30 -6.29 10.95
N ILE A 5 11.74 -5.41 10.06
CA ILE A 5 10.83 -4.62 9.21
C ILE A 5 10.41 -5.43 7.98
N PHE A 6 11.33 -6.19 7.38
CA PHE A 6 11.09 -7.03 6.21
C PHE A 6 11.36 -8.51 6.54
N PRO A 7 10.49 -9.19 7.31
CA PRO A 7 10.68 -10.59 7.67
C PRO A 7 10.69 -11.53 6.45
N GLU A 8 10.01 -11.16 5.36
CA GLU A 8 9.97 -11.92 4.10
C GLU A 8 11.08 -11.50 3.12
N GLY A 9 12.01 -10.64 3.55
CA GLY A 9 13.20 -10.27 2.78
C GLY A 9 12.95 -9.31 1.61
N GLU A 10 13.76 -9.42 0.56
CA GLU A 10 13.84 -8.42 -0.52
C GLU A 10 12.55 -8.33 -1.35
N ALA A 11 11.84 -9.44 -1.57
CA ALA A 11 10.59 -9.43 -2.32
C ALA A 11 9.52 -8.55 -1.66
N GLN A 12 9.40 -8.64 -0.34
CA GLN A 12 8.49 -7.81 0.44
C GLN A 12 8.91 -6.34 0.43
N LYS A 13 10.20 -6.07 0.53
CA LYS A 13 10.75 -4.72 0.37
C LYS A 13 10.39 -4.14 -0.99
N GLN A 14 10.58 -4.88 -2.08
CA GLN A 14 10.20 -4.44 -3.43
C GLN A 14 8.69 -4.19 -3.57
N ALA A 15 7.85 -5.04 -2.94
CA ALA A 15 6.41 -4.83 -2.93
C ALA A 15 6.02 -3.53 -2.21
N VAL A 16 6.68 -3.20 -1.10
CA VAL A 16 6.53 -1.91 -0.40
C VAL A 16 6.94 -0.76 -1.31
N MET A 17 8.10 -0.85 -1.97
CA MET A 17 8.59 0.19 -2.89
C MET A 17 7.59 0.45 -4.02
N LYS A 18 7.15 -0.61 -4.71
CA LYS A 18 6.19 -0.51 -5.80
C LYS A 18 4.86 0.10 -5.35
N THR A 19 4.37 -0.30 -4.18
CA THR A 19 3.13 0.24 -3.61
C THR A 19 3.28 1.72 -3.29
N PHE A 20 4.41 2.11 -2.71
CA PHE A 20 4.70 3.49 -2.34
C PHE A 20 4.76 4.39 -3.57
N HIS A 21 5.54 3.99 -4.57
CA HIS A 21 5.61 4.66 -5.86
C HIS A 21 4.26 4.84 -6.52
N GLY A 22 3.39 3.82 -6.44
CA GLY A 22 2.05 3.85 -7.00
C GLY A 22 1.18 4.99 -6.45
N PHE A 23 1.20 5.25 -5.14
CA PHE A 23 0.40 6.34 -4.57
C PHE A 23 1.11 7.70 -4.59
N THR A 24 2.44 7.74 -4.71
CA THR A 24 3.20 9.00 -4.89
C THR A 24 3.43 9.40 -6.34
N LYS A 25 2.94 8.60 -7.29
CA LYS A 25 3.11 8.81 -8.75
C LYS A 25 4.59 8.96 -9.14
N GLU A 26 5.45 8.07 -8.64
CA GLU A 26 6.89 8.02 -8.97
C GLU A 26 7.67 9.31 -8.66
N ARG A 27 7.13 10.19 -7.80
CA ARG A 27 7.71 11.52 -7.53
C ARG A 27 9.02 11.48 -6.73
N PHE A 28 9.31 10.38 -6.06
CA PHE A 28 10.45 10.23 -5.15
C PHE A 28 11.31 9.07 -5.59
N SER A 29 12.62 9.13 -5.36
CA SER A 29 13.53 8.01 -5.66
C SER A 29 13.38 6.86 -4.67
N ASP A 30 13.92 5.69 -5.02
CA ASP A 30 13.93 4.53 -4.14
C ASP A 30 14.58 4.83 -2.77
N ASP A 31 15.71 5.52 -2.79
CA ASP A 31 16.43 5.92 -1.57
C ASP A 31 15.61 6.85 -0.68
N GLN A 32 14.82 7.74 -1.29
CA GLN A 32 13.96 8.67 -0.57
C GLN A 32 12.77 7.98 0.08
N ILE A 33 12.12 7.07 -0.65
CA ILE A 33 11.01 6.25 -0.15
C ILE A 33 11.50 5.33 0.97
N MET A 34 12.64 4.68 0.78
CA MET A 34 13.22 3.78 1.78
C MET A 34 13.62 4.52 3.05
N ASP A 35 14.25 5.70 2.95
CA ASP A 35 14.57 6.56 4.10
C ASP A 35 13.31 6.89 4.91
N TYR A 36 12.25 7.33 4.21
CA TYR A 36 10.97 7.66 4.84
C TYR A 36 10.35 6.44 5.53
N PHE A 37 10.21 5.33 4.80
CA PHE A 37 9.60 4.11 5.32
C PHE A 37 10.33 3.59 6.56
N MET A 38 11.66 3.50 6.50
CA MET A 38 12.50 3.02 7.59
C MET A 38 12.45 3.92 8.82
N LYS A 39 12.37 5.24 8.65
CA LYS A 39 12.24 6.18 9.78
C LYS A 39 10.90 6.04 10.47
N ILE A 40 9.80 6.04 9.73
CA ILE A 40 8.47 5.92 10.32
C ILE A 40 8.29 4.55 10.99
N LYS A 41 8.64 3.46 10.30
CA LYS A 41 8.55 2.10 10.87
C LYS A 41 9.55 1.85 11.99
N GLY A 42 10.76 2.37 11.86
CA GLY A 42 11.76 2.30 12.90
C GLY A 42 11.34 3.02 14.16
N LEU A 43 10.75 4.22 14.06
CA LEU A 43 10.22 4.97 15.20
C LEU A 43 9.05 4.25 15.88
N GLN A 44 8.13 3.64 15.10
CA GLN A 44 7.04 2.82 15.64
C GLN A 44 7.57 1.65 16.47
N ASN A 45 8.69 1.05 16.06
CA ASN A 45 9.33 -0.06 16.77
C ASN A 45 10.31 0.38 17.87
N LEU A 46 10.75 1.64 17.86
CA LEU A 46 11.76 2.17 18.81
C LEU A 46 11.24 2.18 20.25
N SER A 47 9.94 2.45 20.44
CA SER A 47 9.30 2.44 21.77
C SER A 47 9.29 1.05 22.42
N ILE A 48 9.48 -0.02 21.64
CA ILE A 48 9.39 -1.40 22.09
C ILE A 48 10.75 -1.92 22.61
N SER A 49 11.88 -1.31 22.22
CA SER A 49 13.22 -1.81 22.56
C SER A 49 14.00 -0.87 23.50
N SER A 50 14.25 -1.34 24.73
CA SER A 50 15.01 -0.60 25.76
C SER A 50 16.52 -0.47 25.49
N LYS A 51 17.06 -1.09 24.43
CA LYS A 51 18.49 -1.10 24.09
C LYS A 51 18.76 -0.79 22.61
N THR A 52 18.27 0.34 22.13
CA THR A 52 18.59 0.80 20.76
C THR A 52 19.86 1.65 20.73
N ASP A 53 20.77 1.36 19.77
CA ASP A 53 22.02 2.09 19.55
C ASP A 53 21.77 3.60 19.35
N PHE A 54 22.68 4.44 19.89
CA PHE A 54 22.64 5.89 19.75
C PHE A 54 22.56 6.36 18.29
N TRP A 55 23.36 5.77 17.40
CA TRP A 55 23.38 6.13 15.98
C TRP A 55 22.08 5.78 15.28
N VAL A 56 21.49 4.64 15.63
CA VAL A 56 20.18 4.23 15.13
C VAL A 56 19.11 5.22 15.60
N LYS A 57 19.11 5.58 16.89
CA LYS A 57 18.19 6.57 17.44
C LYS A 57 18.36 7.93 16.78
N LYS A 58 19.61 8.38 16.58
CA LYS A 58 19.95 9.64 15.90
C LYS A 58 19.46 9.63 14.45
N TYR A 59 19.65 8.53 13.72
CA TYR A 59 19.14 8.36 12.36
C TYR A 59 17.61 8.44 12.33
N LEU A 60 16.91 7.68 13.19
CA LEU A 60 15.45 7.62 13.22
C LEU A 60 14.81 8.97 13.58
N LEU A 61 15.45 9.76 14.45
CA LEU A 61 14.97 11.08 14.86
C LEU A 61 15.37 12.20 13.87
N SER A 62 16.20 11.92 12.87
CA SER A 62 16.55 12.90 11.85
C SER A 62 15.39 13.12 10.88
N PRO A 63 15.25 14.33 10.29
CA PRO A 63 14.21 14.61 9.30
C PRO A 63 14.25 13.62 8.14
N THR A 64 13.07 13.26 7.62
CA THR A 64 12.96 12.43 6.40
C THR A 64 13.43 13.21 5.18
N LYS A 65 13.99 12.51 4.19
CA LYS A 65 14.41 13.15 2.91
C LYS A 65 13.24 13.70 2.08
N ILE A 66 12.03 13.22 2.35
CA ILE A 66 10.79 13.62 1.66
C ILE A 66 9.70 13.97 2.64
N LYS A 67 8.74 14.77 2.16
CA LYS A 67 7.50 15.10 2.86
C LYS A 67 6.31 14.69 2.00
N LEU A 68 5.56 13.72 2.49
CA LEU A 68 4.28 13.33 1.89
C LEU A 68 3.26 14.45 2.07
N ASN A 69 2.40 14.65 1.08
CA ASN A 69 1.20 15.47 1.23
C ASN A 69 0.17 14.76 2.12
N TYR A 70 -0.87 15.47 2.53
CA TYR A 70 -1.88 14.92 3.45
C TYR A 70 -2.50 13.60 2.94
N PHE A 71 -2.93 13.54 1.68
CA PHE A 71 -3.56 12.35 1.12
C PHE A 71 -2.59 11.17 1.01
N GLU A 72 -1.33 11.43 0.65
CA GLU A 72 -0.28 10.42 0.63
C GLU A 72 0.04 9.89 2.03
N GLN A 73 0.01 10.75 3.06
CA GLN A 73 0.19 10.33 4.45
C GLN A 73 -0.95 9.41 4.89
N VAL A 74 -2.20 9.79 4.61
CA VAL A 74 -3.37 8.96 4.91
C VAL A 74 -3.23 7.60 4.23
N LYS A 75 -2.90 7.56 2.94
CA LYS A 75 -2.67 6.32 2.19
C LYS A 75 -1.55 5.48 2.78
N PHE A 76 -0.44 6.11 3.16
CA PHE A 76 0.67 5.41 3.80
C PHE A 76 0.23 4.71 5.08
N TYR A 77 -0.49 5.39 5.96
CA TYR A 77 -0.97 4.79 7.20
C TYR A 77 -2.03 3.70 6.93
N GLU A 78 -2.98 3.91 6.02
CA GLU A 78 -3.94 2.88 5.63
C GLU A 78 -3.25 1.58 5.20
N LEU A 79 -2.20 1.68 4.37
CA LEU A 79 -1.52 0.54 3.79
C LEU A 79 -0.53 -0.12 4.75
N PHE A 80 0.15 0.68 5.56
CA PHE A 80 1.30 0.20 6.34
C PHE A 80 1.10 0.26 7.85
N MET A 81 -0.02 0.70 8.41
CA MET A 81 -0.20 0.78 9.88
C MET A 81 0.17 -0.53 10.58
N ASN A 82 -0.36 -1.65 10.06
CA ASN A 82 -0.15 -3.00 10.62
C ASN A 82 0.92 -3.81 9.89
N PHE A 83 1.85 -3.14 9.21
CA PHE A 83 2.95 -3.80 8.51
C PHE A 83 4.13 -4.13 9.46
N PRO A 84 4.78 -5.30 9.34
CA PRO A 84 4.40 -6.42 8.45
C PRO A 84 3.12 -7.12 8.96
N PRO A 85 2.30 -7.72 8.07
CA PRO A 85 1.09 -8.41 8.48
C PRO A 85 1.41 -9.45 9.55
N LYS A 86 0.63 -9.49 10.63
CA LYS A 86 0.79 -10.54 11.64
C LYS A 86 0.48 -11.88 10.97
N VAL A 87 1.48 -12.73 10.82
CA VAL A 87 1.27 -14.12 10.43
C VAL A 87 0.63 -14.79 11.64
N GLU A 88 -0.69 -14.98 11.61
CA GLU A 88 -1.32 -15.86 12.59
C GLU A 88 -0.80 -17.26 12.34
N ALA A 89 0.00 -17.78 13.28
CA ALA A 89 0.57 -19.11 13.24
C ALA A 89 -0.57 -20.14 13.38
N GLY A 90 -1.27 -20.42 12.27
CA GLY A 90 -2.42 -21.31 12.25
C GLY A 90 -2.99 -21.66 10.87
N ALA A 91 -2.46 -21.13 9.77
CA ALA A 91 -2.91 -21.46 8.42
C ALA A 91 -1.73 -21.85 7.52
N SER A 92 -1.22 -23.06 7.71
CA SER A 92 -0.53 -23.79 6.64
C SER A 92 -1.54 -24.10 5.52
N ASP A 93 -1.12 -23.89 4.28
CA ASP A 93 -1.86 -24.03 3.01
C ASP A 93 -2.87 -22.94 2.63
N ILE A 94 -2.40 -21.82 2.06
CA ILE A 94 -3.05 -21.24 0.86
C ILE A 94 -1.98 -20.65 -0.06
N GLY A 95 -1.79 -21.27 -1.22
CA GLY A 95 -0.97 -20.75 -2.31
C GLY A 95 -1.42 -19.37 -2.78
N ILE A 96 -0.44 -18.53 -3.11
CA ILE A 96 -0.64 -17.21 -3.71
C ILE A 96 -1.35 -17.39 -5.05
N LYS A 97 -2.69 -17.32 -5.06
CA LYS A 97 -3.46 -17.05 -6.28
C LYS A 97 -3.36 -15.56 -6.56
N THR A 98 -2.44 -15.20 -7.45
CA THR A 98 -2.53 -13.97 -8.24
C THR A 98 -3.92 -13.90 -8.88
N ARG A 99 -4.79 -13.01 -8.38
CA ARG A 99 -6.01 -12.63 -9.11
C ARG A 99 -5.66 -11.51 -10.08
N THR A 100 -5.45 -11.90 -11.33
CA THR A 100 -5.52 -11.07 -12.53
C THR A 100 -6.89 -10.37 -12.61
N PRO A 101 -7.01 -9.13 -13.10
CA PRO A 101 -8.32 -8.49 -13.26
C PRO A 101 -9.08 -9.14 -14.41
N ASN A 102 -10.20 -9.78 -14.09
CA ASN A 102 -11.07 -10.39 -15.09
C ASN A 102 -12.07 -9.33 -15.58
N ASN A 103 -12.05 -9.13 -16.88
CA ASN A 103 -12.96 -8.29 -17.64
C ASN A 103 -14.27 -9.07 -17.87
N GLY A 104 -15.43 -8.47 -17.60
CA GLY A 104 -16.73 -8.98 -18.09
C GLY A 104 -17.76 -9.38 -17.03
N GLN A 105 -18.95 -8.79 -17.20
CA GLN A 105 -20.28 -9.14 -16.64
C GLN A 105 -20.57 -8.68 -15.20
N GLU A 106 -21.71 -8.07 -14.87
CA GLU A 106 -22.85 -7.48 -15.59
C GLU A 106 -23.66 -6.75 -14.50
N ASN A 107 -24.12 -5.54 -14.80
CA ASN A 107 -24.91 -4.69 -13.90
C ASN A 107 -26.33 -5.29 -13.68
N PRO A 108 -26.84 -5.47 -12.44
CA PRO A 108 -28.18 -6.00 -12.22
C PRO A 108 -29.29 -4.93 -12.14
N PHE A 109 -29.07 -3.71 -12.63
CA PHE A 109 -30.10 -2.66 -12.67
C PHE A 109 -30.54 -2.33 -14.10
N HIS A 110 -31.45 -3.13 -14.64
CA HIS A 110 -32.43 -2.60 -15.58
C HIS A 110 -33.71 -3.44 -15.61
N LYS A 111 -34.79 -2.90 -15.04
CA LYS A 111 -36.15 -3.23 -15.45
C LYS A 111 -36.77 -2.00 -16.10
N SER A 112 -37.39 -2.28 -17.25
CA SER A 112 -38.35 -1.51 -18.04
C SER A 112 -37.91 -0.20 -18.70
N GLN A 113 -37.52 -0.31 -19.97
CA GLN A 113 -38.05 0.58 -21.01
C GLN A 113 -39.06 -0.21 -21.87
N PRO A 114 -40.14 0.41 -22.37
CA PRO A 114 -40.83 -0.07 -23.56
C PRO A 114 -40.27 0.60 -24.83
N LYS A 115 -39.90 -0.22 -25.82
CA LYS A 115 -39.69 0.19 -27.22
C LYS A 115 -41.01 -0.02 -27.96
N SER A 116 -41.49 0.94 -28.74
CA SER A 116 -41.40 0.97 -30.22
C SER A 116 -42.74 1.54 -30.76
N PHE A 117 -42.97 2.04 -31.97
CA PHE A 117 -42.34 2.00 -33.30
C PHE A 117 -42.95 3.17 -34.14
N LEU A 118 -42.16 3.73 -35.08
CA LEU A 118 -42.50 4.34 -36.39
C LEU A 118 -43.91 4.90 -36.71
N ARG A 119 -44.00 6.17 -37.17
CA ARG A 119 -44.32 6.62 -38.57
C ARG A 119 -44.60 8.13 -38.63
N GLN A 120 -43.89 8.86 -39.50
CA GLN A 120 -44.38 9.53 -40.73
C GLN A 120 -45.35 10.72 -40.54
N GLU A 121 -44.80 11.92 -40.79
CA GLU A 121 -45.25 12.93 -41.77
C GLU A 121 -46.74 13.34 -41.91
N LEU A 122 -46.88 14.66 -42.10
CA LEU A 122 -47.83 15.45 -42.91
C LEU A 122 -48.91 16.27 -42.19
N ALA A 123 -48.98 17.52 -42.67
CA ALA A 123 -49.95 18.61 -42.53
C ALA A 123 -49.79 19.56 -41.32
#